data_AF-A0A5K1JIL9-F1
#
_entry.id   AF-A0A5K1JIL9-F1
#
_cell.length_a   1.000
_cell.length_b   1.000
_cell.length_c   1.000
_cell.angle_alpha   90.00
_cell.angle_beta   90.00
_cell.angle_gamma   90.00
#
_symmetry.space_group_name_H-M   'P 1'
#
loop_
_entity.id
_entity.type
_entity.pdbx_description
1 polymer ?
#
loop_
_entity_poly.entity_id
_entity_poly.type
_entity_poly.pdbx_seq_one_letter_code
_entity_poly.pdbx_strand_id
1 'polypeptide(L)'
;MIGLTTMTMQLIDNEPDGIRICRVEGESLVTVVVPREKLAEARHLPELPFRGVCYLLDEDHGVLSRVYAGQTLDYVYRGEN
;
A
#
# COMPACT_ATOMS: atom_id res chain seq x y z
N MET A 1 -17.75 -4.78 -25.75
CA MET A 1 -16.34 -5.20 -25.68
C MET A 1 -15.98 -5.32 -24.21
N ILE A 2 -15.51 -6.47 -23.74
CA ILE A 2 -15.11 -6.64 -22.34
C ILE A 2 -13.65 -6.18 -22.25
N GLY A 3 -13.38 -5.15 -21.45
CA GLY A 3 -12.01 -4.74 -21.13
C GLY A 3 -11.45 -5.72 -20.10
N LEU A 4 -10.32 -6.34 -20.41
CA LEU A 4 -9.59 -7.18 -19.47
C LEU A 4 -8.34 -6.41 -19.01
N THR A 5 -8.14 -6.36 -17.70
CA THR A 5 -6.98 -5.71 -17.07
C THR A 5 -6.36 -6.68 -16.09
N THR A 6 -5.06 -6.95 -16.25
CA THR A 6 -4.30 -7.78 -15.33
C THR A 6 -3.82 -6.95 -14.13
N MET A 7 -3.96 -7.50 -12.93
CA MET A 7 -3.42 -6.92 -11.70
C MET A 7 -2.59 -7.95 -10.96
N THR A 8 -1.42 -7.52 -10.48
CA THR A 8 -0.54 -8.33 -9.64
C THR A 8 -0.49 -7.72 -8.24
N MET A 9 -0.73 -8.56 -7.22
CA MET A 9 -0.58 -8.21 -5.81
C MET A 9 0.58 -8.99 -5.21
N GLN A 10 1.50 -8.29 -4.56
CA GLN A 10 2.58 -8.87 -3.78
C GLN A 10 2.27 -8.68 -2.30
N LEU A 11 2.30 -9.76 -1.54
CA LEU A 11 2.15 -9.76 -0.08
C LEU A 11 3.54 -9.75 0.55
N ILE A 12 3.84 -8.73 1.34
CA ILE A 12 5.05 -8.72 2.15
C ILE A 12 4.88 -9.73 3.29
N ASP A 13 5.93 -10.52 3.54
CA ASP A 13 5.96 -11.59 4.54
C ASP A 13 4.84 -12.64 4.43
N ASN A 14 4.23 -12.75 3.24
CA ASN A 14 3.11 -13.65 2.97
C ASN A 14 1.89 -13.41 3.91
N GLU A 15 1.69 -12.16 4.35
CA GLU A 15 0.58 -11.78 5.22
C GLU A 15 -0.53 -11.07 4.42
N PRO A 16 -1.72 -11.68 4.26
CA PRO A 16 -2.81 -11.10 3.47
C PRO A 16 -3.33 -9.75 3.98
N ASP A 17 -3.35 -9.59 5.30
CA ASP A 17 -3.77 -8.36 5.97
C ASP A 17 -2.58 -7.41 6.22
N GLY A 18 -1.38 -7.78 5.76
CA GLY A 18 -0.15 -7.04 5.92
C GLY A 18 0.07 -5.96 4.85
N ILE A 19 1.35 -5.62 4.64
CA ILE A 19 1.74 -4.65 3.61
C ILE A 19 1.59 -5.30 2.23
N ARG A 20 0.94 -4.58 1.32
CA ARG A 20 0.64 -5.06 -0.05
C ARG A 20 1.13 -4.09 -1.10
N ILE A 21 1.74 -4.61 -2.15
CA ILE A 21 2.13 -3.82 -3.32
C ILE A 21 1.31 -4.29 -4.53
N CYS A 22 0.53 -3.37 -5.07
CA CYS A 22 -0.44 -3.59 -6.12
C CYS A 22 0.03 -2.92 -7.41
N ARG A 23 0.10 -3.69 -8.50
CA ARG A 23 0.48 -3.22 -9.83
C ARG A 23 -0.59 -3.59 -10.85
N VAL A 24 -0.98 -2.63 -11.66
CA VAL A 24 -1.85 -2.84 -12.80
C VAL A 24 -0.98 -2.89 -14.05
N GLU A 25 -1.16 -3.92 -14.87
CA GLU A 25 -0.37 -4.06 -16.10
C GLU A 25 -0.63 -2.89 -17.06
N GLY A 26 0.44 -2.28 -17.56
CA GLY A 26 0.38 -1.10 -18.42
C GLY A 26 0.30 0.24 -17.67
N GLU A 27 0.07 0.23 -16.35
CA GLU A 27 0.08 1.44 -15.54
C GLU A 27 1.48 1.72 -14.96
N SER A 28 1.87 3.00 -14.96
CA SER A 28 3.12 3.42 -14.32
C SER A 28 3.00 3.60 -12.81
N LEU A 29 1.76 3.72 -12.31
CA LEU A 29 1.48 4.01 -10.92
C LEU A 29 1.35 2.73 -10.11
N VAL A 30 2.16 2.62 -9.06
CA VAL A 30 2.09 1.51 -8.10
C VAL A 30 1.27 1.95 -6.90
N THR A 31 0.39 1.08 -6.42
CA THR A 31 -0.33 1.31 -5.17
C THR A 31 0.30 0.48 -4.05
N VAL A 32 0.61 1.11 -2.93
CA VAL A 32 1.04 0.42 -1.71
C VAL A 32 -0.06 0.55 -0.67
N VAL A 33 -0.42 -0.56 -0.03
CA VAL A 33 -1.34 -0.56 1.09
C VAL A 33 -0.56 -0.95 2.33
N VAL A 34 -0.60 -0.09 3.35
CA VAL A 34 0.13 -0.25 4.60
C VAL A 34 -0.88 -0.21 5.74
N PRO A 35 -1.04 -1.29 6.51
CA PRO A 35 -1.78 -1.25 7.77
C PRO A 35 -1.10 -0.32 8.78
N ARG A 36 -1.88 0.38 9.61
CA ARG A 36 -1.41 1.44 10.51
C ARG A 36 -0.35 0.95 11.49
N GLU A 37 -0.57 -0.23 12.02
CA GLU A 37 0.28 -0.96 12.95
C GLU A 37 1.61 -1.40 12.31
N LYS A 38 1.62 -1.62 10.99
CA LYS A 38 2.81 -2.00 10.20
C LYS A 38 3.54 -0.82 9.58
N LEU A 39 3.14 0.42 9.87
CA LEU A 39 3.81 1.62 9.34
C LEU A 39 5.31 1.67 9.68
N ALA A 40 5.68 1.19 10.86
CA ALA A 40 7.08 1.14 11.28
C ALA A 40 7.88 0.14 10.43
N GLU A 41 7.32 -1.04 10.13
CA GLU A 41 7.92 -2.04 9.25
C GLU A 41 8.05 -1.51 7.82
N ALA A 42 7.01 -0.86 7.30
CA ALA A 42 6.99 -0.29 5.96
C ALA A 42 8.16 0.68 5.71
N ARG A 43 8.54 1.50 6.71
CA ARG A 43 9.67 2.45 6.60
C ARG A 43 11.02 1.81 6.33
N HIS A 44 11.17 0.53 6.68
CA HIS A 44 12.40 -0.23 6.53
C HIS A 44 12.42 -1.11 5.27
N LEU A 45 11.33 -1.14 4.49
CA LEU A 45 11.28 -1.93 3.27
C LEU A 45 12.17 -1.30 2.18
N PRO A 46 13.17 -2.03 1.65
CA PRO A 46 14.11 -1.50 0.68
C PRO A 46 13.48 -1.21 -0.70
N GLU A 47 12.31 -1.79 -0.98
CA GLU A 47 11.69 -1.78 -2.32
C GLU A 47 10.38 -0.98 -2.40
N LEU A 48 10.14 -0.04 -1.49
CA LEU A 48 8.96 0.80 -1.62
C LEU A 48 9.05 1.66 -2.90
N PRO A 49 8.03 1.61 -3.77
CA PRO A 49 8.05 2.32 -5.04
C PRO A 49 8.12 3.83 -4.81
N PHE A 50 9.14 4.46 -5.39
CA PHE A 50 9.39 5.90 -5.27
C PHE A 50 8.27 6.78 -5.85
N ARG A 51 7.56 6.25 -6.86
CA ARG A 51 6.42 6.88 -7.54
C ARG A 51 5.20 5.97 -7.40
N GLY A 52 4.32 6.33 -6.49
CA GLY A 52 3.13 5.55 -6.21
C GLY A 52 2.19 6.27 -5.25
N VAL A 53 1.00 5.70 -5.10
CA VAL A 53 0.03 6.12 -4.08
C VAL A 53 0.11 5.12 -2.94
N CYS A 54 0.24 5.60 -1.71
CA CYS A 54 0.19 4.79 -0.51
C CYS A 54 -1.11 5.07 0.23
N TYR A 55 -1.81 4.00 0.60
CA TYR A 55 -2.92 4.03 1.53
C TYR A 55 -2.46 3.49 2.88
N LEU A 56 -2.56 4.32 3.92
CA LEU A 56 -2.44 3.87 5.29
C LEU A 56 -3.85 3.56 5.81
N LEU A 57 -4.05 2.31 6.20
CA LEU A 57 -5.34 1.83 6.68
C LEU A 57 -5.29 1.69 8.19
N ASP A 58 -6.18 2.37 8.88
CA ASP A 58 -6.42 2.17 10.31
C ASP A 58 -7.62 1.23 10.44
N GLU A 59 -7.35 -0.04 10.68
CA GLU A 59 -8.37 -1.09 10.78
C GLU A 59 -8.59 -1.48 12.24
N ASP A 60 -9.86 -1.58 12.63
CA ASP A 60 -10.30 -2.11 13.92
C ASP A 60 -11.13 -3.37 13.67
N HIS A 61 -10.52 -4.54 13.89
CA HIS A 61 -11.17 -5.85 13.73
C HIS A 61 -11.88 -6.07 12.37
N GLY A 62 -11.24 -5.68 11.26
CA GLY A 62 -11.77 -5.82 9.91
C GLY A 62 -12.76 -4.72 9.51
N VAL A 63 -12.99 -3.72 10.37
CA VAL A 63 -13.69 -2.48 10.03
C VAL A 63 -12.66 -1.40 9.72
N LEU A 64 -12.73 -0.87 8.50
CA LEU A 64 -11.87 0.23 8.08
C LEU A 64 -12.33 1.52 8.76
N SER A 65 -11.58 1.99 9.75
CA SER A 65 -11.95 3.16 10.56
C SER A 65 -11.49 4.47 9.91
N ARG A 66 -10.30 4.48 9.32
CA ARG A 66 -9.74 5.61 8.57
C ARG A 66 -8.88 5.13 7.41
N VAL A 67 -8.87 5.94 6.36
CA VAL A 67 -7.99 5.80 5.22
C VAL A 67 -7.27 7.09 5.03
N TYR A 68 -5.97 6.99 4.84
CA TYR A 68 -5.15 8.12 4.50
C TYR A 68 -4.39 7.83 3.22
N ALA A 69 -4.35 8.79 2.31
CA ALA A 69 -3.81 8.62 0.98
C ALA A 69 -2.74 9.68 0.68
N GLY A 70 -1.61 9.27 0.13
CA GLY A 70 -0.58 10.20 -0.32
C GLY A 70 0.47 9.54 -1.21
N GLN A 71 1.54 10.28 -1.51
CA GLN A 71 2.67 9.71 -2.25
C GLN A 71 3.42 8.73 -1.35
N THR A 72 3.87 7.60 -1.91
CA THR A 72 4.46 6.48 -1.14
C THR A 72 5.50 6.92 -0.11
N LEU A 73 6.47 7.74 -0.50
CA LEU A 73 7.55 8.15 0.40
C LEU A 73 7.09 9.16 1.44
N ASP A 74 6.34 10.19 1.04
CA ASP A 74 5.85 11.19 1.98
C ASP A 74 5.01 10.53 3.06
N TYR A 75 4.15 9.60 2.66
CA TYR A 75 3.21 8.95 3.54
C TYR A 75 3.91 7.99 4.53
N VAL A 76 4.82 7.15 4.03
CA VAL A 76 5.56 6.19 4.85
C VAL A 76 6.58 6.89 5.76
N TYR A 77 7.33 7.88 5.27
CA TYR A 77 8.43 8.49 6.02
C TYR A 77 8.03 9.67 6.90
N ARG A 78 6.96 10.41 6.57
CA ARG A 78 6.48 11.45 7.49
C ARG A 78 5.63 10.84 8.58
N GLY A 79 4.68 9.95 8.24
CA GLY A 79 3.69 9.46 9.20
C GLY A 79 2.85 10.64 9.69
N GLU A 80 1.54 10.54 9.54
CA GLU A 80 0.69 11.62 10.03
C GLU A 80 0.89 11.83 11.54
N ASN A 81 1.17 13.08 11.90
CA ASN A 81 1.09 13.60 13.27
C ASN A 81 -0.35 13.51 13.76
#